data_AF-A0AAV5HD42-F1
#
_entry.id   AF-A0AAV5HD42-F1
#
_cell.length_a   1.000
_cell.length_b   1.000
_cell.length_c   1.000
_cell.angle_alpha   90.00
_cell.angle_beta   90.00
_cell.angle_gamma   90.00
#
_symmetry.space_group_name_H-M   'P 1'
#
loop_
_entity.id
_entity.type
_entity.pdbx_description
1 polymer ?
#
loop_
_entity_poly.entity_id
_entity_poly.type
_entity_poly.pdbx_seq_one_letter_code
_entity_poly.pdbx_strand_id
1 'polypeptide(L)'
;MGKKGMAPLWLKYPQIPNGSIGWRMGYGEAYGDKFYGWFHTLDSDGQKEYNRKFPQPVCWSLSEYNLMRHNTFWTYQWHRNSGPPYTLEKLQEERENGCVRETVFFWGHHPGKEEKTGKECFSQWYQAAFHVGHLSYCCMEQYLMSGKARLFGDEETNREIMDATSPSEIKQLGRRVKGFDEAVWERFRLPIALTGNYYKFSQLKSLRTCLLATGDCILAEASPDDRIWGIGMDQNEAAGTDSSQWRGRNLLGFALMEVRDEIRRLRRYEDEVDFGDAE
;
A
#
# COMPACT_ATOMS: atom_id res chain seq x y z
N MET A 1 9.93 -27.28 19.57
CA MET A 1 9.53 -26.00 18.96
C MET A 1 10.00 -24.89 19.90
N GLY A 2 10.90 -24.01 19.46
CA GLY A 2 11.32 -22.86 20.27
C GLY A 2 10.11 -21.97 20.61
N LYS A 3 10.12 -21.32 21.78
CA LYS A 3 9.04 -20.40 22.17
C LYS A 3 8.93 -19.30 21.12
N LYS A 4 7.83 -19.26 20.37
CA LYS A 4 7.53 -18.15 19.44
C LYS A 4 7.31 -16.87 20.25
N GLY A 5 7.79 -15.74 19.74
CA GLY A 5 7.51 -14.41 20.32
C GLY A 5 6.08 -13.96 20.00
N MET A 6 5.63 -12.79 20.46
CA MET A 6 4.35 -12.23 20.01
C MET A 6 4.52 -11.44 18.71
N ALA A 7 3.52 -11.50 17.83
CA ALA A 7 3.53 -10.72 16.60
C ALA A 7 3.44 -9.22 16.93
N PRO A 8 4.20 -8.36 16.22
CA PRO A 8 4.14 -6.93 16.48
C PRO A 8 2.76 -6.37 16.13
N LEU A 9 2.38 -5.28 16.80
CA LEU A 9 1.05 -4.67 16.72
C LEU A 9 0.60 -4.42 15.27
N TRP A 10 1.50 -3.92 14.41
CA TRP A 10 1.21 -3.62 13.01
C TRP A 10 1.08 -4.84 12.10
N LEU A 11 1.58 -6.01 12.50
CA LEU A 11 1.35 -7.25 11.75
C LEU A 11 0.04 -7.93 12.17
N LYS A 12 -0.31 -7.84 13.47
CA LYS A 12 -1.57 -8.41 14.00
C LYS A 12 -2.78 -7.56 13.61
N TYR A 13 -2.71 -6.25 13.81
CA TYR A 13 -3.78 -5.30 13.45
C TYR A 13 -3.24 -4.21 12.53
N PRO A 14 -2.90 -4.54 11.27
CA PRO A 14 -2.35 -3.58 10.32
C PRO A 14 -3.27 -2.39 10.06
N GLN A 15 -4.57 -2.53 10.31
CA GLN A 15 -5.57 -1.49 10.12
C GLN A 15 -5.64 -0.46 11.25
N ILE A 16 -5.10 -0.73 12.44
CA ILE A 16 -5.14 0.22 13.56
C ILE A 16 -3.86 1.07 13.54
N PRO A 17 -3.92 2.36 13.18
CA PRO A 17 -2.73 3.20 13.15
C PRO A 17 -2.12 3.33 14.55
N ASN A 18 -0.82 3.60 14.61
CA ASN A 18 -0.17 3.92 15.86
C ASN A 18 -0.83 5.14 16.54
N GLY A 19 -0.92 5.13 17.86
CA GLY A 19 -1.57 6.20 18.63
C GLY A 19 -3.10 6.30 18.47
N SER A 20 -3.72 5.45 17.64
CA SER A 20 -5.18 5.36 17.52
C SER A 20 -5.83 5.00 18.86
N ILE A 21 -7.02 5.56 19.10
CA ILE A 21 -7.85 5.20 20.25
C ILE A 21 -8.22 3.70 20.26
N GLY A 22 -8.15 3.03 19.11
CA GLY A 22 -8.37 1.58 19.00
C GLY A 22 -7.40 0.72 19.82
N TRP A 23 -6.26 1.27 20.24
CA TRP A 23 -5.30 0.63 21.16
C TRP A 23 -5.61 0.85 22.64
N ARG A 24 -6.56 1.74 22.97
CA ARG A 24 -6.88 2.12 24.38
C ARG A 24 -8.35 1.92 24.75
N MET A 25 -9.23 1.85 23.77
CA MET A 25 -10.69 1.75 23.95
C MET A 25 -11.32 0.95 22.80
N GLY A 26 -10.57 0.03 22.18
CA GLY A 26 -11.02 -0.70 21.00
C GLY A 26 -10.50 -2.12 20.98
N TYR A 27 -10.82 -2.87 19.93
CA TYR A 27 -10.50 -4.30 19.84
C TYR A 27 -8.99 -4.61 19.77
N GLY A 28 -8.13 -3.59 19.65
CA GLY A 28 -6.68 -3.75 19.71
C GLY A 28 -6.11 -3.69 21.13
N GLU A 29 -6.85 -3.16 22.11
CA GLU A 29 -6.38 -2.87 23.48
C GLU A 29 -5.86 -4.13 24.18
N ALA A 30 -6.69 -5.17 24.27
CA ALA A 30 -6.34 -6.41 24.97
C ALA A 30 -5.07 -7.08 24.41
N TYR A 31 -4.86 -7.02 23.09
CA TYR A 31 -3.64 -7.53 22.47
C TYR A 31 -2.46 -6.60 22.72
N GLY A 32 -2.68 -5.28 22.64
CA GLY A 32 -1.66 -4.26 22.94
C GLY A 32 -1.08 -4.43 24.35
N ASP A 33 -1.95 -4.59 25.34
CA ASP A 33 -1.55 -4.80 26.74
C ASP A 33 -0.74 -6.07 26.92
N LYS A 34 -1.21 -7.19 26.35
CA LYS A 34 -0.48 -8.46 26.36
C LYS A 34 0.87 -8.33 25.67
N PHE A 35 0.92 -7.65 24.52
CA PHE A 35 2.13 -7.44 23.74
C PHE A 35 3.18 -6.65 24.54
N TYR A 36 2.81 -5.49 25.11
CA TYR A 36 3.76 -4.69 25.89
C TYR A 36 4.15 -5.38 27.19
N GLY A 37 3.20 -6.05 27.86
CA GLY A 37 3.47 -6.88 29.03
C GLY A 37 4.54 -7.93 28.75
N TRP A 38 4.41 -8.67 27.64
CA TRP A 38 5.41 -9.62 27.17
C TRP A 38 6.72 -8.95 26.74
N PHE A 39 6.66 -7.91 25.91
CA PHE A 39 7.85 -7.24 25.36
C PHE A 39 8.76 -6.70 26.46
N HIS A 40 8.20 -6.17 27.54
CA HIS A 40 8.94 -5.70 28.70
C HIS A 40 9.51 -6.81 29.60
N THR A 41 9.13 -8.08 29.40
CA THR A 41 9.81 -9.22 30.04
C THR A 41 11.14 -9.57 29.37
N LEU A 42 11.36 -9.11 28.13
CA LEU A 42 12.63 -9.27 27.44
C LEU A 42 13.68 -8.33 28.04
N ASP A 43 14.92 -8.81 28.15
CA ASP A 43 16.05 -7.94 28.48
C ASP A 43 16.36 -6.95 27.35
N SER A 44 17.28 -6.01 27.60
CA SER A 44 17.64 -4.97 26.63
C SER A 44 18.06 -5.55 25.28
N ASP A 45 18.81 -6.65 25.27
CA ASP A 45 19.33 -7.21 24.03
C ASP A 45 18.24 -8.01 23.29
N GLY A 46 17.35 -8.68 24.00
CA GLY A 46 16.14 -9.29 23.46
C GLY A 46 15.20 -8.25 22.82
N GLN A 47 15.00 -7.10 23.45
CA GLN A 47 14.19 -6.01 22.87
C GLN A 47 14.83 -5.43 21.60
N LYS A 48 16.15 -5.21 21.60
CA LYS A 48 16.89 -4.75 20.40
C LYS A 48 16.79 -5.75 19.26
N GLU A 49 17.00 -7.03 19.55
CA GLU A 49 16.92 -8.10 18.55
C GLU A 49 15.50 -8.24 18.00
N TYR A 50 14.48 -8.14 18.86
CA TYR A 50 13.08 -8.12 18.43
C TYR A 50 12.80 -6.94 17.49
N ASN A 51 13.18 -5.72 17.87
CA ASN A 51 12.98 -4.53 17.04
C ASN A 51 13.76 -4.59 15.71
N ARG A 52 14.92 -5.28 15.69
CA ARG A 52 15.69 -5.53 14.47
C ARG A 52 14.97 -6.49 13.52
N LYS A 53 14.39 -7.57 14.06
CA LYS A 53 13.63 -8.57 13.29
C LYS A 53 12.27 -8.04 12.82
N PHE A 54 11.61 -7.27 13.68
CA PHE A 54 10.29 -6.69 13.46
C PHE A 54 10.40 -5.17 13.47
N PRO A 55 10.92 -4.57 12.39
CA PRO A 55 10.95 -3.13 12.27
C PRO A 55 9.54 -2.58 12.03
N GLN A 56 9.32 -1.32 12.38
CA GLN A 56 8.04 -0.66 12.12
C GLN A 56 7.82 -0.44 10.60
N PRO A 57 6.57 -0.48 10.13
CA PRO A 57 6.22 -0.05 8.78
C PRO A 57 6.46 1.43 8.59
N VAL A 58 6.65 1.85 7.34
CA VAL A 58 6.61 3.27 6.96
C VAL A 58 5.32 3.95 7.49
N CYS A 59 4.18 3.28 7.33
CA CYS A 59 2.85 3.79 7.73
C CYS A 59 2.52 3.64 9.22
N TRP A 60 3.51 3.63 10.10
CA TRP A 60 3.31 3.40 11.54
C TRP A 60 3.82 4.53 12.44
N SER A 61 5.02 5.05 12.19
CA SER A 61 5.58 6.07 13.06
C SER A 61 4.94 7.44 12.80
N LEU A 62 4.40 8.08 13.84
CA LEU A 62 3.87 9.44 13.80
C LEU A 62 4.92 10.55 14.04
N SER A 63 6.21 10.22 14.08
CA SER A 63 7.29 11.21 14.12
C SER A 63 7.13 12.25 13.00
N GLU A 64 7.36 13.53 13.28
CA GLU A 64 7.22 14.61 12.29
C GLU A 64 8.06 14.37 11.03
N TYR A 65 9.22 13.74 11.17
CA TYR A 65 10.09 13.36 10.05
C TYR A 65 9.51 12.25 9.16
N ASN A 66 8.39 11.63 9.54
CA ASN A 66 7.71 10.57 8.79
C ASN A 66 6.43 11.07 8.11
N LEU A 67 6.11 12.35 8.21
CA LEU A 67 4.85 12.91 7.75
C LEU A 67 5.05 13.99 6.70
N MET A 68 4.30 13.91 5.60
CA MET A 68 4.12 14.99 4.65
C MET A 68 2.83 15.74 5.00
N ARG A 69 2.87 17.08 5.01
CA ARG A 69 1.72 17.92 5.38
C ARG A 69 1.41 18.95 4.30
N HIS A 70 0.12 19.21 4.12
CA HIS A 70 -0.40 20.32 3.32
C HIS A 70 -1.68 20.81 3.99
N ASN A 71 -1.69 22.04 4.49
CA ASN A 71 -2.76 22.57 5.35
C ASN A 71 -3.02 21.62 6.54
N THR A 72 -4.27 21.16 6.70
CA THR A 72 -4.69 20.20 7.72
C THR A 72 -4.46 18.74 7.30
N PHE A 73 -4.18 18.49 6.01
CA PHE A 73 -3.94 17.15 5.49
C PHE A 73 -2.53 16.68 5.83
N TRP A 74 -2.42 15.38 6.10
CA TRP A 74 -1.15 14.70 6.24
C TRP A 74 -1.21 13.28 5.69
N THR A 75 -0.06 12.77 5.26
CA THR A 75 0.16 11.36 4.88
C THR A 75 1.58 10.95 5.26
N TYR A 76 1.90 9.66 5.14
CA TYR A 76 3.24 9.15 5.44
C TYR A 76 4.24 9.50 4.34
N GLN A 77 5.44 9.92 4.74
CA GLN A 77 6.56 10.14 3.85
C GLN A 77 7.29 8.81 3.59
N TRP A 78 7.03 8.20 2.43
CA TRP A 78 7.70 6.97 2.02
C TRP A 78 9.16 7.19 1.60
N HIS A 79 9.45 8.35 1.05
CA HIS A 79 10.76 8.70 0.48
C HIS A 79 11.40 9.81 1.31
N ARG A 80 12.04 9.44 2.44
CA ARG A 80 12.61 10.40 3.41
C ARG A 80 13.82 11.16 2.88
N ASN A 81 14.80 10.43 2.34
CA ASN A 81 16.13 10.98 1.95
C ASN A 81 16.61 10.50 0.57
N SER A 82 15.90 9.55 -0.04
CA SER A 82 16.17 9.00 -1.36
C SER A 82 14.85 9.02 -2.10
N GLY A 83 14.86 9.37 -3.39
CA GLY A 83 13.66 9.28 -4.24
C GLY A 83 13.12 7.84 -4.30
N PRO A 84 11.99 7.63 -5.01
CA PRO A 84 11.37 6.32 -5.14
C PRO A 84 12.38 5.25 -5.56
N PRO A 85 12.35 4.04 -4.98
CA PRO A 85 13.27 2.96 -5.33
C PRO A 85 13.07 2.52 -6.78
N TYR A 86 11.84 2.65 -7.30
CA TYR A 86 11.47 2.27 -8.66
C TYR A 86 11.08 3.49 -9.48
N THR A 87 11.76 3.67 -10.61
CA THR A 87 11.41 4.63 -11.65
C THR A 87 11.72 4.02 -13.02
N LEU A 88 11.22 4.61 -14.11
CA LEU A 88 11.53 4.14 -15.45
C LEU A 88 13.03 4.23 -15.74
N GLU A 89 13.66 5.33 -15.32
CA GLU A 89 15.09 5.59 -15.51
C GLU A 89 15.92 4.51 -14.82
N LYS A 90 15.58 4.15 -13.59
CA LYS A 90 16.27 3.07 -12.86
C LYS A 90 16.09 1.71 -13.52
N LEU A 91 14.90 1.39 -14.04
CA LEU A 91 14.70 0.12 -14.75
C LEU A 91 15.47 0.07 -16.07
N GLN A 92 15.60 1.20 -16.76
CA GLN A 92 16.40 1.31 -17.98
C GLN A 92 17.90 1.12 -17.65
N GLU A 93 18.39 1.78 -16.61
CA GLU A 93 19.77 1.62 -16.11
C GLU A 93 20.06 0.18 -15.65
N GLU A 94 19.16 -0.46 -14.90
CA GLU A 94 19.29 -1.87 -14.50
C GLU A 94 19.45 -2.77 -15.73
N ARG A 95 18.65 -2.54 -16.77
CA ARG A 95 18.67 -3.31 -18.00
C ARG A 95 19.94 -3.08 -18.82
N GLU A 96 20.39 -1.85 -18.95
CA GLU A 96 21.66 -1.50 -19.60
C GLU A 96 22.85 -2.18 -18.91
N ASN A 97 22.76 -2.35 -17.58
CA ASN A 97 23.73 -3.09 -16.77
C ASN A 97 23.52 -4.63 -16.79
N GLY A 98 22.64 -5.15 -17.66
CA GLY A 98 22.42 -6.59 -17.85
C GLY A 98 21.45 -7.23 -16.87
N CYS A 99 20.80 -6.47 -15.98
CA CYS A 99 19.75 -6.97 -15.10
C CYS A 99 18.39 -6.93 -15.81
N VAL A 100 17.96 -8.07 -16.35
CA VAL A 100 16.65 -8.20 -16.99
C VAL A 100 15.69 -8.92 -16.05
N ARG A 101 14.60 -8.25 -15.68
CA ARG A 101 13.53 -8.82 -14.85
C ARG A 101 12.33 -9.16 -15.72
N GLU A 102 11.65 -10.25 -15.38
CA GLU A 102 10.35 -10.57 -15.98
C GLU A 102 9.34 -9.46 -15.66
N THR A 103 8.48 -9.13 -16.63
CA THR A 103 7.41 -8.15 -16.44
C THR A 103 6.06 -8.84 -16.37
N VAL A 104 5.33 -8.57 -15.30
CA VAL A 104 3.93 -8.96 -15.13
C VAL A 104 3.06 -7.78 -15.54
N PHE A 105 2.53 -7.86 -16.75
CA PHE A 105 1.47 -6.96 -17.21
C PHE A 105 0.13 -7.34 -16.57
N PHE A 106 -0.61 -6.33 -16.11
CA PHE A 106 -1.95 -6.49 -15.56
C PHE A 106 -2.87 -5.36 -16.02
N TRP A 107 -4.13 -5.68 -16.28
CA TRP A 107 -5.17 -4.73 -16.65
C TRP A 107 -6.54 -5.38 -16.41
N GLY A 108 -7.54 -4.59 -16.07
CA GLY A 108 -8.85 -5.08 -15.63
C GLY A 108 -8.91 -5.39 -14.14
N HIS A 109 -10.14 -5.49 -13.62
CA HIS A 109 -10.44 -5.58 -12.19
C HIS A 109 -11.51 -6.62 -11.84
N HIS A 110 -12.04 -7.33 -12.84
CA HIS A 110 -13.01 -8.39 -12.61
C HIS A 110 -12.25 -9.68 -12.28
N PRO A 111 -12.65 -10.40 -11.21
CA PRO A 111 -12.12 -11.73 -10.94
C PRO A 111 -12.20 -12.62 -12.18
N GLY A 112 -11.14 -13.41 -12.40
CA GLY A 112 -11.17 -14.45 -13.42
C GLY A 112 -12.22 -15.51 -13.11
N LYS A 113 -12.39 -16.47 -14.02
CA LYS A 113 -13.25 -17.64 -13.80
C LYS A 113 -12.68 -18.62 -12.76
N GLU A 114 -11.41 -18.45 -12.38
CA GLU A 114 -10.74 -19.32 -11.41
C GLU A 114 -11.08 -18.89 -9.97
N GLU A 115 -11.13 -19.86 -9.06
CA GLU A 115 -11.38 -19.60 -7.63
C GLU A 115 -10.22 -18.86 -6.93
N LYS A 116 -9.05 -18.79 -7.57
CA LYS A 116 -7.87 -18.13 -7.02
C LYS A 116 -7.80 -16.68 -7.46
N THR A 117 -7.45 -15.80 -6.52
CA THR A 117 -7.14 -14.39 -6.78
C THR A 117 -5.99 -14.27 -7.80
N GLY A 118 -6.27 -13.66 -8.94
CA GLY A 118 -5.29 -13.39 -9.99
C GLY A 118 -4.78 -11.95 -9.98
N LYS A 119 -4.14 -11.57 -11.10
CA LYS A 119 -3.47 -10.26 -11.30
C LYS A 119 -4.45 -9.08 -11.27
N GLU A 120 -5.74 -9.32 -11.47
CA GLU A 120 -6.80 -8.31 -11.35
C GLU A 120 -6.80 -7.62 -9.97
N CYS A 121 -6.30 -8.29 -8.92
CA CYS A 121 -6.24 -7.71 -7.59
C CYS A 121 -5.26 -6.53 -7.46
N PHE A 122 -4.34 -6.37 -8.42
CA PHE A 122 -3.42 -5.23 -8.52
C PHE A 122 -4.13 -3.95 -8.97
N SER A 123 -5.26 -4.07 -9.66
CA SER A 123 -6.06 -2.91 -10.06
C SER A 123 -6.58 -2.15 -8.85
N GLN A 124 -6.57 -0.82 -8.95
CA GLN A 124 -7.16 0.05 -7.92
C GLN A 124 -8.69 -0.07 -7.87
N TRP A 125 -9.30 -0.57 -8.94
CA TRP A 125 -10.74 -0.78 -9.09
C TRP A 125 -11.20 -2.16 -8.62
N TYR A 126 -10.28 -3.05 -8.25
CA TYR A 126 -10.62 -4.36 -7.71
C TYR A 126 -11.37 -4.20 -6.38
N GLN A 127 -12.58 -4.75 -6.32
CA GLN A 127 -13.47 -4.69 -5.17
C GLN A 127 -12.92 -5.56 -4.04
N ALA A 128 -12.32 -4.90 -3.05
CA ALA A 128 -11.67 -5.54 -1.93
C ALA A 128 -11.67 -4.57 -0.76
N ALA A 129 -12.61 -4.77 0.16
CA ALA A 129 -12.78 -3.87 1.29
C ALA A 129 -11.59 -3.95 2.26
N PHE A 130 -11.12 -2.80 2.74
CA PHE A 130 -10.07 -2.70 3.74
C PHE A 130 -10.27 -1.47 4.63
N HIS A 131 -9.61 -1.47 5.79
CA HIS A 131 -9.79 -0.43 6.81
C HIS A 131 -8.53 0.38 7.03
N VAL A 132 -8.69 1.67 7.34
CA VAL A 132 -7.60 2.53 7.83
C VAL A 132 -8.12 3.30 9.04
N GLY A 133 -7.72 2.86 10.23
CA GLY A 133 -8.33 3.29 11.48
C GLY A 133 -9.80 2.89 11.53
N HIS A 134 -10.69 3.87 11.65
CA HIS A 134 -12.14 3.66 11.71
C HIS A 134 -12.82 3.76 10.33
N LEU A 135 -12.09 4.14 9.29
CA LEU A 135 -12.64 4.30 7.95
C LEU A 135 -12.54 2.97 7.18
N SER A 136 -13.63 2.60 6.52
CA SER A 136 -13.70 1.46 5.61
C SER A 136 -13.76 1.96 4.17
N TYR A 137 -13.00 1.31 3.28
CA TYR A 137 -12.97 1.62 1.86
C TYR A 137 -13.32 0.38 1.07
N CYS A 138 -14.22 0.48 0.08
CA CYS A 138 -14.64 -0.65 -0.76
C CYS A 138 -13.54 -1.11 -1.74
N CYS A 139 -12.67 -0.18 -2.15
CA CYS A 139 -11.56 -0.42 -3.06
C CYS A 139 -10.50 0.68 -2.92
N MET A 140 -9.38 0.52 -3.63
CA MET A 140 -8.28 1.48 -3.59
C MET A 140 -8.60 2.82 -4.26
N GLU A 141 -9.45 2.83 -5.29
CA GLU A 141 -9.92 4.06 -5.94
C GLU A 141 -10.64 4.96 -4.92
N GLN A 142 -11.47 4.39 -4.04
CA GLN A 142 -12.16 5.14 -2.99
C GLN A 142 -11.18 5.80 -2.02
N TYR A 143 -10.15 5.05 -1.59
CA TYR A 143 -9.10 5.58 -0.73
C TYR A 143 -8.32 6.71 -1.41
N LEU A 144 -7.94 6.54 -2.68
CA LEU A 144 -7.20 7.55 -3.45
C LEU A 144 -8.01 8.84 -3.61
N MET A 145 -9.28 8.73 -4.03
CA MET A 145 -10.12 9.91 -4.27
C MET A 145 -10.56 10.58 -2.97
N SER A 146 -10.82 9.83 -1.89
CA SER A 146 -11.05 10.40 -0.56
C SER A 146 -9.81 11.13 -0.05
N GLY A 147 -8.62 10.53 -0.23
CA GLY A 147 -7.34 11.17 0.08
C GLY A 147 -7.12 12.46 -0.71
N LYS A 148 -7.49 12.47 -1.99
CA LYS A 148 -7.46 13.68 -2.84
C LYS A 148 -8.41 14.76 -2.32
N ALA A 149 -9.67 14.42 -2.04
CA ALA A 149 -10.65 15.38 -1.52
C ALA A 149 -10.19 15.99 -0.18
N ARG A 150 -9.70 15.15 0.73
CA ARG A 150 -9.13 15.59 2.01
C ARG A 150 -7.87 16.46 1.84
N LEU A 151 -7.01 16.16 0.87
CA LEU A 151 -5.82 16.97 0.58
C LEU A 151 -6.17 18.42 0.22
N PHE A 152 -7.26 18.61 -0.51
CA PHE A 152 -7.74 19.93 -0.93
C PHE A 152 -8.84 20.51 -0.02
N GLY A 153 -9.16 19.85 1.10
CA GLY A 153 -10.16 20.31 2.06
C GLY A 153 -11.60 20.28 1.55
N ASP A 154 -11.91 19.48 0.53
CA ASP A 154 -13.24 19.34 -0.05
C ASP A 154 -14.07 18.26 0.67
N GLU A 155 -14.60 18.62 1.83
CA GLU A 155 -15.37 17.71 2.69
C GLU A 155 -16.74 17.30 2.12
N GLU A 156 -17.28 18.05 1.18
CA GLU A 156 -18.52 17.70 0.48
C GLU A 156 -18.27 16.56 -0.49
N THR A 157 -17.31 16.73 -1.41
CA THR A 157 -16.93 15.67 -2.35
C THR A 157 -16.37 14.44 -1.63
N ASN A 158 -15.63 14.64 -0.52
CA ASN A 158 -15.15 13.52 0.29
C ASN A 158 -16.31 12.65 0.83
N ARG A 159 -17.41 13.26 1.33
CA ARG A 159 -18.59 12.49 1.77
C ARG A 159 -19.23 11.73 0.61
N GLU A 160 -19.44 12.39 -0.53
CA GLU A 160 -19.97 11.72 -1.74
C GLU A 160 -19.11 10.51 -2.14
N ILE A 161 -17.79 10.65 -2.09
CA ILE A 161 -16.84 9.56 -2.39
C ILE A 161 -16.96 8.42 -1.38
N MET A 162 -17.10 8.73 -0.08
CA MET A 162 -17.20 7.72 0.97
C MET A 162 -18.55 6.98 0.94
N ASP A 163 -19.61 7.59 0.42
CA ASP A 163 -20.93 6.97 0.24
C ASP A 163 -21.02 6.13 -1.05
N ALA A 164 -20.21 6.44 -2.06
CA ALA A 164 -20.18 5.72 -3.34
C ALA A 164 -19.48 4.35 -3.23
N THR A 165 -19.99 3.35 -3.94
CA THR A 165 -19.42 1.97 -3.96
C THR A 165 -18.85 1.56 -5.30
N SER A 166 -19.25 2.24 -6.39
CA SER A 166 -18.79 1.97 -7.75
C SER A 166 -17.47 2.70 -8.06
N PRO A 167 -16.40 2.01 -8.49
CA PRO A 167 -15.12 2.66 -8.81
C PRO A 167 -15.23 3.72 -9.90
N SER A 168 -16.13 3.53 -10.87
CA SER A 168 -16.38 4.51 -11.94
C SER A 168 -17.00 5.80 -11.40
N GLU A 169 -17.98 5.69 -10.50
CA GLU A 169 -18.60 6.84 -9.84
C GLU A 169 -17.59 7.57 -8.95
N ILE A 170 -16.85 6.82 -8.12
CA ILE A 170 -15.79 7.35 -7.26
C ILE A 170 -14.77 8.14 -8.08
N LYS A 171 -14.30 7.61 -9.22
CA LYS A 171 -13.35 8.31 -10.10
C LYS A 171 -13.94 9.59 -10.68
N GLN A 172 -15.24 9.59 -11.03
CA GLN A 172 -15.94 10.80 -11.51
C GLN A 172 -16.04 11.87 -10.42
N LEU A 173 -16.36 11.48 -9.19
CA LEU A 173 -16.36 12.39 -8.03
C LEU A 173 -14.96 12.95 -7.77
N GLY A 174 -13.92 12.11 -7.85
CA GLY A 174 -12.52 12.52 -7.71
C GLY A 174 -12.04 13.55 -8.75
N ARG A 175 -12.68 13.62 -9.93
CA ARG A 175 -12.44 14.67 -10.94
C ARG A 175 -13.10 16.00 -10.58
N ARG A 176 -14.12 15.99 -9.72
CA ARG A 176 -14.89 17.16 -9.28
C ARG A 176 -14.38 17.81 -8.00
N VAL A 177 -13.32 17.26 -7.39
CA VAL A 177 -12.69 17.81 -6.18
C VAL A 177 -12.34 19.29 -6.37
N LYS A 178 -12.90 20.13 -5.50
CA LYS A 178 -12.72 21.58 -5.48
C LYS A 178 -11.31 21.93 -4.98
N GLY A 179 -10.80 23.08 -5.42
CA GLY A 179 -9.48 23.58 -5.00
C GLY A 179 -8.30 22.73 -5.51
N PHE A 180 -8.53 21.90 -6.53
CA PHE A 180 -7.50 21.03 -7.10
C PHE A 180 -6.31 21.83 -7.66
N ASP A 181 -5.12 21.47 -7.20
CA ASP A 181 -3.84 21.94 -7.71
C ASP A 181 -2.99 20.73 -8.14
N GLU A 182 -2.60 20.68 -9.42
CA GLU A 182 -1.87 19.54 -9.98
C GLU A 182 -0.48 19.37 -9.35
N ALA A 183 0.23 20.46 -9.02
CA ALA A 183 1.56 20.38 -8.44
C ALA A 183 1.52 19.84 -7.01
N VAL A 184 0.52 20.25 -6.23
CA VAL A 184 0.23 19.66 -4.92
C VAL A 184 -0.16 18.20 -5.08
N TRP A 185 -1.04 17.86 -6.03
CA TRP A 185 -1.44 16.47 -6.23
C TRP A 185 -0.27 15.58 -6.65
N GLU A 186 0.58 16.00 -7.58
CA GLU A 186 1.75 15.24 -8.02
C GLU A 186 2.69 14.91 -6.85
N ARG A 187 2.88 15.85 -5.92
CA ARG A 187 3.70 15.65 -4.72
C ARG A 187 3.11 14.61 -3.75
N PHE A 188 1.78 14.50 -3.65
CA PHE A 188 1.11 13.69 -2.63
C PHE A 188 0.51 12.37 -3.16
N ARG A 189 0.21 12.25 -4.46
CA ARG A 189 -0.52 11.11 -5.03
C ARG A 189 0.18 9.78 -4.81
N LEU A 190 1.50 9.72 -4.98
CA LEU A 190 2.27 8.49 -4.83
C LEU A 190 2.34 8.05 -3.35
N PRO A 191 2.72 8.92 -2.38
CA PRO A 191 2.63 8.60 -0.95
C PRO A 191 1.23 8.16 -0.49
N ILE A 192 0.16 8.76 -1.01
CA ILE A 192 -1.21 8.34 -0.73
C ILE A 192 -1.46 6.93 -1.30
N ALA A 193 -1.11 6.68 -2.56
CA ALA A 193 -1.27 5.36 -3.20
C ALA A 193 -0.49 4.25 -2.49
N LEU A 194 0.77 4.51 -2.12
CA LEU A 194 1.62 3.58 -1.37
C LEU A 194 0.98 3.22 -0.03
N THR A 195 0.53 4.23 0.71
CA THR A 195 -0.13 4.04 2.01
C THR A 195 -1.40 3.19 1.88
N GLY A 196 -2.28 3.51 0.94
CA GLY A 196 -3.51 2.75 0.73
C GLY A 196 -3.24 1.31 0.30
N ASN A 197 -2.33 1.10 -0.67
CA ASN A 197 -1.97 -0.25 -1.12
C ASN A 197 -1.32 -1.05 0.01
N TYR A 198 -0.49 -0.43 0.86
CA TYR A 198 0.02 -1.08 2.07
C TYR A 198 -1.11 -1.58 2.97
N TYR A 199 -2.11 -0.76 3.29
CA TYR A 199 -3.25 -1.19 4.10
C TYR A 199 -4.05 -2.31 3.43
N LYS A 200 -4.36 -2.19 2.13
CA LYS A 200 -5.08 -3.23 1.35
C LYS A 200 -4.35 -4.58 1.40
N PHE A 201 -3.08 -4.61 1.02
CA PHE A 201 -2.31 -5.86 0.91
C PHE A 201 -1.80 -6.38 2.25
N SER A 202 -1.68 -5.56 3.29
CA SER A 202 -1.32 -6.03 4.64
C SER A 202 -2.49 -6.75 5.34
N GLN A 203 -3.73 -6.35 5.06
CA GLN A 203 -4.95 -6.93 5.65
C GLN A 203 -5.39 -8.21 4.93
N LEU A 204 -5.42 -8.20 3.60
CA LEU A 204 -6.06 -9.26 2.83
C LEU A 204 -5.06 -10.35 2.43
N LYS A 205 -5.11 -11.49 3.13
CA LYS A 205 -4.15 -12.60 2.95
C LYS A 205 -4.04 -13.09 1.51
N SER A 206 -5.17 -13.30 0.82
CA SER A 206 -5.17 -13.78 -0.57
C SER A 206 -4.48 -12.78 -1.51
N LEU A 207 -4.78 -11.49 -1.38
CA LEU A 207 -4.17 -10.46 -2.21
C LEU A 207 -2.68 -10.32 -1.89
N ARG A 208 -2.31 -10.39 -0.60
CA ARG A 208 -0.92 -10.38 -0.15
C ARG A 208 -0.12 -11.52 -0.78
N THR A 209 -0.67 -12.73 -0.76
CA THR A 209 -0.04 -13.91 -1.36
C THR A 209 0.14 -13.70 -2.86
N CYS A 210 -0.87 -13.16 -3.56
CA CYS A 210 -0.75 -12.83 -4.98
C CYS A 210 0.37 -11.82 -5.26
N LEU A 211 0.44 -10.73 -4.48
CA LEU A 211 1.49 -9.71 -4.61
C LEU A 211 2.89 -10.28 -4.35
N LEU A 212 3.07 -11.06 -3.27
CA LEU A 212 4.36 -11.66 -2.93
C LEU A 212 4.81 -12.72 -3.94
N ALA A 213 3.86 -13.46 -4.53
CA ALA A 213 4.13 -14.48 -5.55
C ALA A 213 4.73 -13.91 -6.84
N THR A 214 4.62 -12.59 -7.06
CA THR A 214 5.29 -11.92 -8.20
C THR A 214 6.82 -11.88 -8.05
N GLY A 215 7.38 -12.29 -6.91
CA GLY A 215 8.82 -12.35 -6.71
C GLY A 215 9.46 -10.99 -6.95
N ASP A 216 10.45 -10.93 -7.83
CA ASP A 216 11.13 -9.69 -8.19
C ASP A 216 10.68 -9.14 -9.55
N CYS A 217 9.58 -9.64 -10.10
CA CYS A 217 9.04 -9.16 -11.39
C CYS A 217 8.70 -7.67 -11.32
N ILE A 218 8.83 -7.01 -12.47
CA ILE A 218 8.30 -5.67 -12.69
C ILE A 218 6.78 -5.79 -12.83
N LEU A 219 6.03 -4.97 -12.09
CA LEU A 219 4.58 -4.89 -12.24
C LEU A 219 4.26 -3.71 -13.17
N ALA A 220 3.45 -3.95 -14.19
CA ALA A 220 3.11 -2.94 -15.19
C ALA A 220 1.60 -2.88 -15.45
N GLU A 221 0.97 -1.75 -15.16
CA GLU A 221 -0.45 -1.55 -15.46
C GLU A 221 -0.60 -1.24 -16.96
N ALA A 222 -1.06 -2.23 -17.72
CA ALA A 222 -1.28 -2.18 -19.16
C ALA A 222 -2.60 -1.48 -19.54
N SER A 223 -2.78 -0.27 -19.02
CA SER A 223 -3.89 0.61 -19.35
C SER A 223 -3.53 1.50 -20.55
N PRO A 224 -4.26 1.41 -21.69
CA PRO A 224 -3.95 2.21 -22.88
C PRO A 224 -4.22 3.71 -22.67
N ASP A 225 -5.21 4.04 -21.85
CA ASP A 225 -5.68 5.42 -21.65
C ASP A 225 -5.00 6.14 -20.47
N ASP A 226 -4.26 5.40 -19.61
CA ASP A 226 -3.60 5.97 -18.43
C ASP A 226 -2.08 6.00 -18.61
N ARG A 227 -1.54 7.21 -18.78
CA ARG A 227 -0.10 7.47 -18.90
C ARG A 227 0.57 7.90 -17.59
N ILE A 228 -0.19 8.03 -16.51
CA ILE A 228 0.35 8.42 -15.20
C ILE A 228 0.49 7.16 -14.34
N TRP A 229 -0.61 6.47 -14.10
CA TRP A 229 -0.61 5.25 -13.28
C TRP A 229 -0.22 4.02 -14.09
N GLY A 230 -0.58 4.00 -15.38
CA GLY A 230 -0.25 2.93 -16.32
C GLY A 230 0.89 3.23 -17.28
N ILE A 231 1.16 2.26 -18.15
CA ILE A 231 2.21 2.32 -19.20
C ILE A 231 1.72 2.96 -20.51
N GLY A 232 0.43 3.31 -20.63
CA GLY A 232 -0.14 3.91 -21.84
C GLY A 232 -0.19 2.98 -23.06
N MET A 233 -0.29 1.67 -22.81
CA MET A 233 -0.33 0.59 -23.82
C MET A 233 -1.26 -0.51 -23.30
N ASP A 234 -1.98 -1.18 -24.20
CA ASP A 234 -2.77 -2.37 -23.82
C ASP A 234 -1.88 -3.62 -23.63
N GLN A 235 -2.44 -4.70 -23.08
CA GLN A 235 -1.67 -5.91 -22.77
C GLN A 235 -1.05 -6.58 -24.00
N ASN A 236 -1.71 -6.54 -25.16
CA ASN A 236 -1.20 -7.19 -26.37
C ASN A 236 -0.03 -6.39 -26.93
N GLU A 237 -0.17 -5.06 -26.97
CA GLU A 237 0.92 -4.16 -27.35
C GLU A 237 2.12 -4.28 -26.40
N ALA A 238 1.85 -4.42 -25.10
CA ALA A 238 2.87 -4.42 -24.06
C ALA A 238 3.69 -5.73 -23.99
N ALA A 239 3.09 -6.88 -24.33
CA ALA A 239 3.67 -8.21 -24.15
C ALA A 239 5.06 -8.42 -24.81
N GLY A 240 5.38 -7.66 -25.86
CA GLY A 240 6.66 -7.71 -26.57
C GLY A 240 7.58 -6.52 -26.31
N THR A 241 7.30 -5.71 -25.30
CA THR A 241 8.00 -4.44 -25.04
C THR A 241 8.71 -4.41 -23.71
N ASP A 242 9.66 -3.48 -23.60
CA ASP A 242 10.34 -3.16 -22.35
C ASP A 242 10.04 -1.73 -21.87
N SER A 243 10.53 -1.38 -20.67
CA SER A 243 10.27 -0.10 -20.02
C SER A 243 10.75 1.13 -20.82
N SER A 244 11.65 0.98 -21.80
CA SER A 244 12.06 2.08 -22.68
C SER A 244 11.02 2.44 -23.75
N GLN A 245 10.10 1.52 -24.03
CA GLN A 245 9.08 1.69 -25.07
C GLN A 245 7.72 2.14 -24.50
N TRP A 246 7.56 2.12 -23.18
CA TRP A 246 6.33 2.53 -22.51
C TRP A 246 6.04 4.02 -22.70
N ARG A 247 4.76 4.34 -22.90
CA ARG A 247 4.29 5.72 -23.14
C ARG A 247 3.79 6.41 -21.87
N GLY A 248 3.79 5.69 -20.75
CA GLY A 248 3.28 6.12 -19.46
C GLY A 248 4.26 5.83 -18.32
N ARG A 249 4.00 6.47 -17.18
CA ARG A 249 4.91 6.50 -16.02
C ARG A 249 4.84 5.28 -15.12
N ASN A 250 3.84 4.42 -15.30
CA ASN A 250 3.64 3.19 -14.51
C ASN A 250 3.66 3.38 -12.98
N LEU A 251 3.14 4.51 -12.47
CA LEU A 251 3.22 4.79 -11.04
C LEU A 251 2.53 3.71 -10.18
N LEU A 252 1.47 3.06 -10.68
CA LEU A 252 0.80 2.01 -9.93
C LEU A 252 1.69 0.77 -9.79
N GLY A 253 2.31 0.33 -10.89
CA GLY A 253 3.22 -0.81 -10.89
C GLY A 253 4.35 -0.62 -9.87
N PHE A 254 4.98 0.56 -9.88
CA PHE A 254 6.05 0.90 -8.94
C PHE A 254 5.56 0.97 -7.49
N ALA A 255 4.37 1.54 -7.24
CA ALA A 255 3.80 1.57 -5.91
C ALA A 255 3.55 0.16 -5.35
N LEU A 256 3.04 -0.75 -6.18
CA LEU A 256 2.83 -2.15 -5.79
C LEU A 256 4.15 -2.88 -5.50
N MET A 257 5.19 -2.63 -6.28
CA MET A 257 6.53 -3.20 -6.06
C MET A 257 7.14 -2.70 -4.73
N GLU A 258 7.03 -1.41 -4.44
CA GLU A 258 7.52 -0.85 -3.17
C GLU A 258 6.72 -1.39 -1.97
N VAL A 259 5.40 -1.50 -2.09
CA VAL A 259 4.55 -2.13 -1.06
C VAL A 259 4.89 -3.62 -0.89
N ARG A 260 5.18 -4.34 -1.97
CA ARG A 260 5.61 -5.74 -1.93
C ARG A 260 6.90 -5.89 -1.11
N ASP A 261 7.88 -5.03 -1.36
CA ASP A 261 9.17 -5.08 -0.67
C ASP A 261 9.01 -4.71 0.81
N GLU A 262 8.18 -3.73 1.13
CA GLU A 262 7.86 -3.35 2.50
C GLU A 262 7.17 -4.50 3.26
N ILE A 263 6.16 -5.13 2.64
CA ILE A 263 5.48 -6.30 3.24
C ILE A 263 6.47 -7.46 3.42
N ARG A 264 7.33 -7.74 2.43
CA ARG A 264 8.37 -8.78 2.51
C ARG A 264 9.36 -8.48 3.64
N ARG A 265 9.79 -7.23 3.79
CA ARG A 265 10.68 -6.76 4.87
C ARG A 265 10.06 -6.99 6.24
N LEU A 266 8.80 -6.59 6.43
CA LEU A 266 8.09 -6.69 7.70
C LEU A 266 7.76 -8.13 8.10
N ARG A 267 7.54 -9.01 7.12
CA ARG A 267 7.12 -10.41 7.33
C ARG A 267 8.25 -11.42 7.25
N ARG A 268 9.50 -10.98 7.12
CA ARG A 268 10.68 -11.85 7.00
C ARG A 268 10.80 -12.91 8.10
N TYR A 269 10.35 -12.57 9.30
CA TYR A 269 10.40 -13.43 10.49
C TYR A 269 9.01 -13.79 11.01
N GLU A 270 7.98 -13.77 10.15
CA GLU A 270 6.59 -14.01 10.61
C GLU A 270 6.37 -15.39 11.21
N ASP A 271 7.16 -16.40 10.81
CA ASP A 271 7.10 -17.75 11.37
C ASP A 271 7.62 -17.86 12.82
N GLU A 272 8.43 -16.87 13.26
CA GLU A 272 9.02 -16.82 14.61
C GLU A 272 8.08 -16.21 15.66
N VAL A 273 6.94 -15.67 15.24
CA VAL A 273 5.96 -15.04 16.12
C VAL A 273 4.62 -15.76 16.08
N ASP A 274 3.91 -15.65 17.18
CA ASP A 274 2.53 -16.04 17.32
C ASP A 274 1.64 -14.82 17.14
N PHE A 275 0.65 -14.95 16.26
CA PHE A 275 -0.37 -13.93 16.08
C PHE A 275 -1.42 -13.98 17.20
N GLY A 276 -1.43 -15.02 18.03
CA GLY A 276 -2.49 -15.31 18.98
C GLY A 276 -3.80 -15.63 18.27
N ASP A 277 -4.79 -16.12 19.03
CA ASP A 277 -6.10 -16.45 18.48
C ASP A 277 -6.73 -15.22 17.78
N ALA A 278 -7.43 -15.48 16.68
CA ALA A 278 -8.36 -14.53 16.10
C ALA A 278 -9.65 -14.66 16.92
N GLU A 279 -9.97 -13.63 17.72
CA GLU A 279 -11.34 -13.48 18.23
C GLU A 279 -12.31 -13.17 17.08
#